data_AF-A0A0U1DCC7-F1
#
_entry.id   AF-A0A0U1DCC7-F1
#
_cell.length_a   1.000
_cell.length_b   1.000
_cell.length_c   1.000
_cell.angle_alpha   90.00
_cell.angle_beta   90.00
_cell.angle_gamma   90.00
#
_symmetry.space_group_name_H-M   'P 1'
#
loop_
_entity.id
_entity.type
_entity.pdbx_description
1 polymer ?
#
loop_
_entity_poly.entity_id
_entity_poly.type
_entity_poly.pdbx_seq_one_letter_code
_entity_poly.pdbx_strand_id
1 'polypeptide(L)'
;MSQKVVNRTTGLVDYKELETNILSSIREGRPLTGRDGALTPFIKKLLEVSLEGEIENHLSAESEENNRRNGRNAKTLRTSAG
;
A
#
# COMPACT_ATOMS: atom_id res chain seq x y z
N MET A 1 -33.57 11.74 -6.59
CA MET A 1 -32.37 11.76 -7.46
C MET A 1 -31.15 11.83 -6.56
N SER A 2 -30.62 10.67 -6.16
CA SER A 2 -29.47 10.58 -5.25
C SER A 2 -28.21 10.57 -6.09
N GLN A 3 -27.44 11.65 -6.04
CA GLN A 3 -26.15 11.71 -6.74
C GLN A 3 -25.19 10.75 -6.01
N LYS A 4 -24.94 9.60 -6.64
CA LYS A 4 -23.84 8.71 -6.27
C LYS A 4 -22.55 9.48 -6.54
N VAL A 5 -21.95 10.02 -5.48
CA VAL A 5 -20.64 10.67 -5.55
C VAL A 5 -19.65 9.62 -6.01
N VAL A 6 -19.25 9.69 -7.28
CA VAL A 6 -18.20 8.85 -7.84
C VAL A 6 -16.89 9.39 -7.25
N ASN A 7 -16.32 8.64 -6.30
CA ASN A 7 -15.01 8.95 -5.73
C ASN A 7 -13.98 8.99 -6.87
N ARG A 8 -13.45 10.19 -7.14
CA ARG A 8 -12.30 10.41 -8.02
C ARG A 8 -11.03 10.11 -7.22
N THR A 9 -10.72 8.83 -7.02
CA THR A 9 -9.48 8.36 -6.39
C THR A 9 -8.76 7.39 -7.32
N THR A 10 -8.53 7.82 -8.56
CA THR A 10 -7.62 7.12 -9.49
C THR A 10 -6.17 7.39 -9.06
N GLY A 11 -5.75 6.80 -7.93
CA GLY A 11 -4.37 6.88 -7.42
C GLY A 11 -4.22 7.16 -5.92
N LEU A 12 -5.27 7.64 -5.23
CA LEU A 12 -5.27 7.81 -3.77
C LEU A 12 -5.88 6.59 -3.09
N VAL A 13 -5.16 6.04 -2.11
CA VAL A 13 -5.63 4.95 -1.26
C VAL A 13 -6.86 5.43 -0.48
N ASP A 14 -7.98 4.70 -0.56
CA ASP A 14 -9.12 4.95 0.31
C ASP A 14 -8.82 4.37 1.71
N TYR A 15 -8.28 5.21 2.59
CA TYR A 15 -7.95 4.82 3.96
C TYR A 15 -9.16 4.36 4.76
N LYS A 16 -10.36 4.86 4.42
CA LYS A 16 -11.58 4.50 5.11
C LYS A 16 -11.98 3.07 4.77
N GLU A 17 -11.87 2.68 3.50
CA GLU A 17 -12.09 1.30 3.08
C GLU A 17 -11.08 0.36 3.77
N LEU A 18 -9.80 0.73 3.79
CA LEU A 18 -8.76 -0.05 4.47
C LEU A 18 -9.04 -0.23 5.97
N GLU A 19 -9.42 0.84 6.66
CA GLU A 19 -9.82 0.80 8.07
C GLU A 19 -11.02 -0.14 8.28
N THR A 20 -12.06 -0.04 7.45
CA THR A 20 -13.24 -0.90 7.56
C THR A 20 -12.92 -2.38 7.35
N ASN A 21 -11.99 -2.69 6.45
CA ASN A 21 -11.53 -4.06 6.18
C ASN A 21 -10.68 -4.63 7.32
N ILE A 22 -9.85 -3.81 7.96
CA ILE A 22 -9.09 -4.20 9.15
C ILE A 22 -10.05 -4.48 10.31
N LEU A 23 -10.99 -3.57 10.58
CA LEU A 23 -11.94 -3.72 11.67
C LEU A 23 -12.85 -4.94 11.51
N SER A 24 -13.32 -5.22 10.28
CA SER A 24 -14.09 -6.43 9.99
C SER A 24 -13.25 -7.69 10.17
N SER A 25 -12.01 -7.72 9.66
CA SER A 25 -11.08 -8.83 9.84
C SER A 25 -10.80 -9.14 11.32
N ILE A 26 -10.67 -8.12 12.16
CA ILE A 26 -10.51 -8.28 13.61
C ILE A 26 -11.78 -8.86 14.24
N ARG A 27 -12.97 -8.40 13.83
CA ARG A 27 -14.25 -8.94 14.29
C ARG A 27 -14.48 -10.39 13.86
N GLU A 28 -13.95 -10.79 12.70
CA GLU A 28 -13.93 -12.17 12.21
C GLU A 28 -12.96 -13.08 12.97
N GLY A 29 -12.10 -12.52 13.84
CA GLY A 29 -11.12 -13.28 14.60
C GLY A 29 -9.87 -13.66 13.81
N ARG A 30 -9.58 -12.98 12.69
CA ARG A 30 -8.32 -13.17 11.97
C ARG A 30 -7.14 -12.77 12.86
N PRO A 31 -5.99 -13.43 12.73
CA PRO A 31 -4.78 -13.01 13.43
C PRO A 31 -4.44 -11.56 13.06
N LEU A 32 -3.78 -10.82 13.96
CA LEU A 32 -3.41 -9.42 13.67
C LEU A 32 -2.33 -9.32 12.58
N THR A 33 -1.40 -10.27 12.57
CA THR A 33 -0.23 -10.29 11.69
C THR A 33 -0.08 -11.63 10.96
N GLY A 34 0.90 -11.72 10.05
CA GLY A 34 1.19 -12.91 9.24
C GLY A 34 0.48 -12.92 7.90
N ARG A 35 0.58 -14.03 7.14
CA ARG A 35 0.12 -14.07 5.74
C ARG A 35 -1.32 -13.59 5.56
N ASP A 36 -2.21 -14.04 6.43
CA ASP A 36 -3.64 -13.72 6.41
C ASP A 36 -4.06 -12.78 7.56
N GLY A 37 -3.09 -12.02 8.06
CA GLY A 37 -3.27 -11.08 9.17
C GLY A 37 -4.13 -9.88 8.80
N ALA A 38 -4.93 -9.39 9.74
CA ALA A 38 -5.78 -8.22 9.55
C ALA A 38 -4.98 -6.96 9.15
N LEU A 39 -3.76 -6.80 9.68
CA LEU A 39 -2.89 -5.65 9.40
C LEU A 39 -1.98 -5.85 8.18
N THR A 40 -1.95 -7.03 7.59
CA THR A 40 -1.06 -7.36 6.47
C THR A 40 -1.27 -6.47 5.24
N PRO A 41 -2.51 -6.14 4.83
CA PRO A 41 -2.75 -5.17 3.76
C PRO A 41 -2.19 -3.78 4.08
N PHE A 42 -2.28 -3.35 5.35
CA PHE A 42 -1.76 -2.06 5.80
C PHE A 42 -0.23 -2.03 5.78
N ILE A 43 0.43 -3.06 6.32
CA ILE A 43 1.90 -3.18 6.31
C ILE A 43 2.43 -3.19 4.88
N LYS A 44 1.79 -3.94 3.98
CA LYS A 44 2.13 -3.93 2.54
C LYS A 44 2.07 -2.52 1.96
N LYS A 45 0.99 -1.78 2.23
CA LYS A 45 0.81 -0.42 1.73
C LYS A 45 1.85 0.55 2.28
N LEU A 46 2.14 0.47 3.57
CA LEU A 46 3.18 1.26 4.21
C LEU A 46 4.54 1.04 3.51
N LEU A 47 4.91 -0.21 3.28
CA LEU A 47 6.16 -0.56 2.59
C LEU A 47 6.20 -0.08 1.14
N GLU A 48 5.10 -0.23 0.39
CA GLU A 48 4.99 0.25 -0.99
C GLU A 48 5.18 1.77 -1.06
N VAL A 49 4.58 2.53 -0.13
CA VAL A 49 4.73 4.00 -0.06
C VAL A 49 6.16 4.39 0.34
N SER A 50 6.78 3.69 1.29
CA SER A 50 8.16 3.95 1.69
C SER A 50 9.14 3.73 0.53
N LEU A 51 8.99 2.62 -0.22
CA LEU A 51 9.84 2.33 -1.39
C LEU A 51 9.61 3.32 -2.54
N GLU A 52 8.37 3.76 -2.73
CA GLU A 52 8.06 4.79 -3.72
C GLU A 52 8.77 6.11 -3.38
N GLY A 53 8.68 6.56 -2.13
CA GLY A 53 9.36 7.76 -1.67
C GLY A 53 10.89 7.66 -1.77
N GLU A 54 11.46 6.47 -1.52
CA GLU A 54 12.89 6.23 -1.70
C GLU A 54 13.32 6.41 -3.17
N ILE A 55 12.54 5.87 -4.12
CA ILE A 55 12.80 6.02 -5.56
C ILE A 55 12.64 7.47 -6.00
N GLU A 56 11.57 8.15 -5.57
CA GLU A 56 11.34 9.57 -5.89
C GLU A 56 12.50 10.43 -5.39
N ASN A 57 12.94 10.21 -4.15
CA ASN A 57 14.08 10.91 -3.58
C ASN A 57 15.38 10.63 -4.35
N HIS A 58 15.66 9.35 -4.68
CA HIS A 58 16.86 8.96 -5.42
C HIS A 58 16.91 9.59 -6.82
N LEU A 59 15.80 9.54 -7.58
CA LEU A 59 15.71 10.16 -8.90
C LEU A 59 15.78 11.69 -8.86
N SER A 60 15.44 12.31 -7.72
CA SER A 60 15.55 13.77 -7.54
C SER A 60 16.96 14.21 -7.10
N ALA A 61 17.70 13.34 -6.42
CA ALA A 61 19.01 13.64 -5.86
C ALA A 61 20.17 13.34 -6.82
N GLU A 62 20.03 12.34 -7.69
CA GLU A 62 21.00 12.00 -8.73
C GLU A 62 20.81 12.93 -9.94
N SER A 63 21.84 13.71 -10.28
CA SER A 63 21.91 14.47 -11.54
C SER A 63 22.22 13.58 -12.76
N GLU A 64 21.94 12.29 -12.68
CA GLU A 64 22.08 11.40 -13.83
C GLU A 64 20.93 11.69 -14.80
N GLU A 65 21.16 12.64 -15.71
CA GLU A 65 20.20 13.14 -16.72
C GLU A 65 19.53 12.04 -17.56
N ASN A 66 20.04 10.80 -17.49
CA ASN A 66 19.55 9.64 -18.21
C ASN A 66 18.85 8.56 -17.36
N ASN A 67 18.87 8.62 -16.03
CA ASN A 67 18.23 7.59 -15.21
C ASN A 67 16.73 7.88 -15.05
N ARG A 68 15.89 6.91 -15.40
CA ARG A 68 14.43 7.03 -15.36
C ARG A 68 13.81 5.76 -14.81
N ARG A 69 12.63 5.91 -14.20
CA ARG A 69 11.89 4.78 -13.64
C ARG A 69 11.54 3.74 -14.71
N ASN A 70 11.97 2.50 -14.49
CA ASN A 70 11.63 1.35 -15.35
C ASN A 70 10.49 0.50 -14.75
N GLY A 71 9.31 1.11 -14.58
CA GLY A 71 8.11 0.39 -14.12
C GLY A 71 8.12 -0.06 -12.65
N ARG A 72 7.44 -1.19 -12.36
CA ARG A 72 7.32 -1.82 -11.03
C ARG A 72 7.42 -3.34 -11.17
N ASN A 73 8.07 -3.99 -10.21
CA ASN A 73 8.15 -5.44 -10.10
C ASN A 73 7.42 -5.93 -8.84
N ALA A 74 6.87 -7.14 -8.89
CA ALA A 74 6.24 -7.78 -7.74
C ALA A 74 7.20 -8.74 -7.04
N LYS A 75 7.24 -8.69 -5.71
CA LYS A 75 8.00 -9.64 -4.89
C LYS A 75 7.16 -10.07 -3.69
N THR A 76 6.99 -11.37 -3.52
CA THR A 76 6.40 -11.92 -2.29
C THR A 76 7.48 -11.96 -1.20
N LEU A 77 7.21 -11.34 -0.06
CA LEU A 77 8.12 -11.28 1.07
C LEU A 77 7.69 -12.28 2.15
N ARG A 78 8.67 -12.93 2.78
CA ARG A 78 8.48 -13.68 4.03
C ARG A 78 9.04 -12.84 5.16
N THR A 79 8.21 -12.50 6.13
CA THR A 79 8.60 -11.73 7.32
C THR A 79 8.70 -12.64 8.53
N SER A 80 9.17 -12.11 9.66
CA SER A 80 9.13 -12.84 10.94
C SER A 80 7.69 -13.15 11.39
N ALA A 81 6.72 -12.34 10.97
CA ALA A 81 5.31 -12.56 11.27
C ALA A 81 4.63 -13.56 10.31
N GLY A 82 5.24 -13.88 9.17
CA GLY A 82 4.68 -14.73 8.11
C GLY A 82 5.17 -14.35 6.71
#